data_AF-C3YYT2-F1
#
_entry.id   AF-C3YYT2-F1
#
_cell.length_a   1.000
_cell.length_b   1.000
_cell.length_c   1.000
_cell.angle_alpha   90.00
_cell.angle_beta   90.00
_cell.angle_gamma   90.00
#
_symmetry.space_group_name_H-M   'P 1'
#
loop_
_entity.id
_entity.type
_entity.pdbx_description
1 polymer ?
#
loop_
_entity_poly.entity_id
_entity_poly.type
_entity_poly.pdbx_seq_one_letter_code
_entity_poly.pdbx_strand_id
1 'polypeptide(L)'
;MFIEKIESEFPLVMIMEHFDESLVLFKRMMCWSLKDILYKRRNSGKYLYKEEDVPDNLKQVHKQWSHVDYALYDHFYQVFQEKLEEGGQDLADEIEHFKKIQLRVSYFCDQLSHGSCNVGPKLTIQESKWDKGFYVDKDFCLRFDRELKCEYVLAAERQARVEEWPVTKKIKEIRIENEARAIIQKNCLFCERTQYGMCLSVDYLNYLATDEIISKERLKELRVKYYPKSYNLHCKGK
;
A
#
# COMPACT_ATOMS: atom_id res chain seq x y z
N MET A 1 8.43 -34.84 3.15
CA MET A 1 7.00 -34.60 3.42
C MET A 1 6.59 -33.24 2.84
N PHE A 2 5.29 -32.93 2.65
CA PHE A 2 4.85 -31.67 2.01
C PHE A 2 5.34 -30.40 2.74
N ILE A 3 5.28 -30.40 4.07
CA ILE A 3 5.70 -29.27 4.92
C ILE A 3 7.20 -28.98 4.76
N GLU A 4 8.05 -30.02 4.84
CA GLU A 4 9.50 -29.90 4.62
C GLU A 4 9.83 -29.35 3.24
N LYS A 5 9.04 -29.71 2.21
CA LYS A 5 9.21 -29.14 0.87
C LYS A 5 8.94 -27.64 0.87
N ILE A 6 7.83 -27.19 1.46
CA ILE A 6 7.52 -25.75 1.57
C ILE A 6 8.64 -25.04 2.32
N GLU A 7 9.08 -25.57 3.46
CA GLU A 7 10.15 -24.96 4.23
C GLU A 7 11.46 -24.84 3.45
N SER A 8 11.78 -25.82 2.60
CA SER A 8 12.97 -25.77 1.73
C SER A 8 12.85 -24.77 0.57
N GLU A 9 11.64 -24.49 0.08
CA GLU A 9 11.38 -23.63 -1.08
C GLU A 9 11.10 -22.17 -0.69
N PHE A 10 10.55 -21.95 0.51
CA PHE A 10 10.17 -20.62 1.01
C PHE A 10 11.06 -20.22 2.18
N PRO A 11 12.01 -19.28 1.97
CA PRO A 11 12.91 -18.79 3.03
C PRO A 11 12.18 -18.16 4.22
N LEU A 12 10.94 -17.70 3.99
CA LEU A 12 10.04 -17.16 5.00
C LEU A 12 8.59 -17.48 4.64
N VAL A 13 7.86 -18.02 5.61
CA VAL A 13 6.39 -18.06 5.63
C VAL A 13 5.94 -17.07 6.70
N MET A 14 5.15 -16.07 6.31
CA MET A 14 4.69 -15.01 7.21
C MET A 14 3.46 -15.46 8.01
N ILE A 15 3.38 -15.04 9.28
CA ILE A 15 2.23 -15.29 10.15
C ILE A 15 1.37 -14.03 10.22
N MET A 16 0.08 -14.15 9.92
CA MET A 16 -0.82 -12.99 9.81
C MET A 16 -1.06 -12.31 11.17
N GLU A 17 -1.13 -13.10 12.24
CA GLU A 17 -1.23 -12.65 13.63
C GLU A 17 -0.01 -11.84 14.07
N HIS A 18 1.13 -12.08 13.42
CA HIS A 18 2.43 -11.42 13.64
C HIS A 18 2.91 -10.74 12.35
N PHE A 19 2.00 -10.05 11.66
CA PHE A 19 2.27 -9.48 10.34
C PHE A 19 3.40 -8.45 10.37
N ASP A 20 3.45 -7.60 11.39
CA ASP A 20 4.49 -6.55 11.51
C ASP A 20 5.87 -7.18 11.74
N GLU A 21 5.96 -8.18 12.61
CA GLU A 21 7.17 -8.95 12.88
C GLU A 21 7.65 -9.69 11.63
N SER A 22 6.71 -10.35 10.95
CA SER A 22 6.96 -11.07 9.70
C SER A 22 7.49 -10.13 8.61
N LEU A 23 6.96 -8.90 8.52
CA LEU A 23 7.44 -7.90 7.58
C LEU A 23 8.87 -7.43 7.88
N VAL A 24 9.24 -7.27 9.16
CA VAL A 24 10.61 -6.88 9.54
C VAL A 24 11.61 -8.00 9.24
N LEU A 25 11.24 -9.27 9.49
CA LEU A 25 12.04 -10.41 9.03
C LEU A 25 12.21 -10.38 7.51
N PHE A 26 11.12 -10.17 6.77
CA PHE A 26 11.16 -10.11 5.31
C PHE A 26 12.02 -8.94 4.79
N LYS A 27 11.93 -7.75 5.41
CA LYS A 27 12.77 -6.59 5.13
C LYS A 27 14.25 -6.95 5.20
N ARG A 28 14.69 -7.61 6.28
CA ARG A 28 16.09 -8.01 6.47
C ARG A 28 16.55 -8.94 5.34
N MET A 29 15.74 -9.93 4.98
CA MET A 29 16.05 -10.90 3.92
C MET A 29 16.16 -10.24 2.54
N MET A 30 15.34 -9.25 2.26
CA MET A 30 15.33 -8.53 0.97
C MET A 30 16.31 -7.35 0.91
N CYS A 31 17.03 -7.07 2.01
CA CYS A 31 17.86 -5.86 2.16
C CYS A 31 17.08 -4.56 1.87
N TRP A 32 15.80 -4.54 2.25
CA TRP A 32 14.93 -3.38 2.07
C TRP A 32 15.08 -2.36 3.19
N SER A 33 14.71 -1.12 2.88
CA SER A 33 14.58 -0.07 3.88
C SER A 33 13.21 -0.15 4.56
N LEU A 34 13.08 0.46 5.73
CA LEU A 34 11.81 0.58 6.45
C LEU A 34 10.74 1.23 5.59
N LYS A 35 11.14 2.20 4.74
CA LYS A 35 10.24 2.89 3.83
C LYS A 35 9.54 1.94 2.84
N ASP A 36 10.19 0.83 2.47
CA ASP A 36 9.67 -0.13 1.48
C ASP A 36 8.63 -1.09 2.08
N ILE A 37 8.63 -1.28 3.40
CA ILE A 37 7.67 -2.14 4.11
C ILE A 37 6.56 -1.36 4.83
N LEU A 38 6.55 -0.03 4.72
CA LEU A 38 5.43 0.77 5.20
C LEU A 38 4.17 0.43 4.41
N TYR A 39 3.09 0.13 5.13
CA TYR A 39 1.85 -0.33 4.50
C TYR A 39 0.64 0.45 4.99
N LYS A 40 -0.42 0.50 4.20
CA LYS A 40 -1.70 1.01 4.68
C LYS A 40 -2.60 -0.17 5.03
N ARG A 41 -3.04 -0.25 6.29
CA ARG A 41 -3.98 -1.30 6.71
C ARG A 41 -5.31 -1.12 5.97
N ARG A 42 -5.68 -2.14 5.19
CA ARG A 42 -6.95 -2.27 4.46
C ARG A 42 -7.54 -3.64 4.78
N ASN A 43 -8.82 -3.84 4.48
CA ASN A 43 -9.54 -5.11 4.74
C ASN A 43 -9.55 -5.56 6.22
N SER A 44 -9.26 -4.65 7.15
CA SER A 44 -9.41 -4.91 8.58
C SER A 44 -10.86 -4.69 9.01
N GLY A 45 -11.72 -5.67 8.74
CA GLY A 45 -13.10 -5.66 9.21
C GLY A 45 -13.18 -5.95 10.70
N LYS A 46 -13.84 -5.05 11.45
CA LYS A 46 -14.39 -5.35 12.77
C LYS A 46 -15.73 -6.06 12.54
N TYR A 47 -15.75 -7.36 12.76
CA TYR A 47 -16.97 -8.15 12.62
C TYR A 47 -17.46 -8.54 14.01
N LEU A 48 -18.75 -8.37 14.28
CA LEU A 48 -19.36 -8.70 15.58
C LEU A 48 -19.10 -10.15 16.00
N TYR A 49 -19.07 -11.09 15.05
CA TYR A 49 -18.77 -12.50 15.32
C TYR A 49 -17.30 -12.78 15.70
N LYS A 50 -16.39 -11.82 15.56
CA LYS A 50 -15.00 -11.98 16.03
C LYS A 50 -14.87 -11.82 17.55
N GLU A 51 -15.90 -11.29 18.22
CA GLU A 51 -15.90 -11.03 19.66
C GLU A 51 -16.53 -12.18 20.47
N GLU A 52 -17.23 -13.11 19.81
CA GLU A 52 -17.77 -14.32 20.44
C GLU A 52 -16.74 -15.46 20.39
N ASP A 53 -16.43 -16.05 21.55
CA ASP A 53 -15.52 -17.18 21.61
C ASP A 53 -16.20 -18.43 21.00
N VAL A 54 -15.51 -19.09 20.08
CA VAL A 54 -16.03 -20.28 19.41
C VAL A 54 -16.01 -21.44 20.42
N PRO A 55 -17.12 -22.18 20.62
CA PRO A 55 -17.17 -23.33 21.51
C PRO A 55 -16.07 -24.37 21.22
N ASP A 56 -15.43 -24.89 22.26
CA ASP A 56 -14.28 -25.80 22.13
C ASP A 56 -14.61 -27.09 21.35
N ASN A 57 -15.85 -27.59 21.45
CA ASN A 57 -16.30 -28.74 20.68
C ASN A 57 -16.27 -28.44 19.16
N LEU A 58 -16.67 -27.24 18.74
CA LEU A 58 -16.60 -26.83 17.34
C LEU A 58 -15.16 -26.62 16.88
N LYS A 59 -14.29 -26.07 17.74
CA LYS A 59 -12.84 -25.96 17.47
C LYS A 59 -12.22 -27.35 17.23
N GLN A 60 -12.57 -28.34 18.04
CA GLN A 60 -12.08 -29.72 17.87
C GLN A 60 -12.58 -30.36 16.58
N VAL A 61 -13.86 -30.21 16.24
CA VAL A 61 -14.42 -30.70 14.97
C VAL A 61 -13.71 -30.04 13.79
N HIS A 62 -13.49 -28.73 13.83
CA HIS A 62 -12.76 -28.01 12.79
C HIS A 62 -11.31 -28.51 12.67
N LYS A 63 -10.60 -28.73 13.79
CA LYS A 63 -9.23 -29.27 13.79
C LYS A 63 -9.14 -30.66 13.18
N GLN A 64 -10.14 -31.51 13.39
CA GLN A 64 -10.21 -32.82 12.72
C GLN A 64 -10.42 -32.69 11.21
N TRP A 65 -11.28 -31.76 10.79
CA TRP A 65 -11.58 -31.53 9.38
C TRP A 65 -10.43 -30.88 8.60
N SER A 66 -9.81 -29.85 9.19
CA SER A 66 -8.76 -29.00 8.60
C SER A 66 -7.37 -29.38 9.12
N HIS A 67 -7.14 -30.65 9.46
CA HIS A 67 -5.91 -31.13 10.08
C HIS A 67 -4.61 -30.72 9.35
N VAL A 68 -4.65 -30.58 8.01
CA VAL A 68 -3.52 -30.12 7.20
C VAL A 68 -3.17 -28.66 7.47
N ASP A 69 -4.16 -27.78 7.56
CA ASP A 69 -3.92 -26.35 7.81
C ASP A 69 -3.38 -26.12 9.23
N TYR A 70 -3.86 -26.87 10.21
CA TYR A 70 -3.30 -26.84 11.57
C TYR A 70 -1.86 -27.32 11.58
N ALA A 71 -1.55 -28.43 10.91
CA ALA A 71 -0.18 -28.93 10.83
C ALA A 71 0.77 -27.92 10.14
N LEU A 72 0.32 -27.25 9.08
CA LEU A 72 1.06 -26.18 8.41
C LEU A 72 1.27 -24.98 9.34
N TYR A 73 0.21 -24.50 9.98
CA TYR A 73 0.27 -23.34 10.87
C TYR A 73 1.18 -23.62 12.06
N ASP A 74 0.98 -24.74 12.77
CA ASP A 74 1.76 -25.10 13.96
C ASP A 74 3.26 -25.20 13.62
N HIS A 75 3.60 -25.81 12.49
CA HIS A 75 4.98 -25.90 12.01
C HIS A 75 5.60 -24.53 11.70
N PHE A 76 4.95 -23.73 10.84
CA PHE A 76 5.52 -22.44 10.45
C PHE A 76 5.45 -21.39 11.56
N TYR A 77 4.54 -21.52 12.51
CA TYR A 77 4.56 -20.72 13.73
C TYR A 77 5.79 -21.04 14.57
N GLN A 78 6.15 -22.33 14.73
CA GLN A 78 7.39 -22.70 15.42
C GLN A 78 8.63 -22.17 14.69
N VAL A 79 8.75 -22.39 13.37
CA VAL A 79 9.85 -21.85 12.55
C VAL A 79 9.94 -20.33 12.65
N PHE A 80 8.80 -19.64 12.70
CA PHE A 80 8.76 -18.20 12.89
C PHE A 80 9.27 -17.77 14.27
N GLN A 81 8.88 -18.46 15.35
CA GLN A 81 9.41 -18.19 16.69
C GLN A 81 10.93 -18.40 16.75
N GLU A 82 11.43 -19.49 16.16
CA GLU A 82 12.88 -19.75 16.08
C GLU A 82 13.61 -18.60 15.37
N LYS A 83 13.08 -18.07 14.26
CA LYS A 83 13.65 -16.89 13.57
C LYS A 83 13.63 -15.62 14.43
N LEU A 84 12.60 -15.43 15.27
CA LEU A 84 12.57 -14.30 16.21
C LEU A 84 13.63 -14.45 17.30
N GLU A 85 13.79 -15.65 17.85
CA GLU A 85 14.79 -15.97 18.86
C GLU A 85 16.22 -15.79 18.32
N GLU A 86 16.49 -16.28 17.10
CA GLU A 86 17.78 -16.08 16.41
C GLU A 86 18.11 -14.60 16.18
N GLY A 87 17.11 -13.77 15.86
CA GLY A 87 17.29 -12.34 15.68
C GLY A 87 17.59 -11.57 16.97
N GLY A 88 17.22 -12.15 18.13
CA GLY A 88 17.50 -11.64 19.45
C GLY A 88 16.96 -10.23 19.72
N GLN A 89 17.57 -9.56 20.71
CA GLN A 89 17.13 -8.23 21.16
C GLN A 89 17.18 -7.17 20.05
N ASP A 90 18.17 -7.27 19.14
CA ASP A 90 18.29 -6.30 18.04
C ASP A 90 17.10 -6.35 17.09
N LEU A 91 16.58 -7.54 16.79
CA LEU A 91 15.37 -7.70 15.99
C LEU A 91 14.13 -7.21 16.74
N ALA A 92 14.02 -7.53 18.03
CA ALA A 92 12.90 -7.07 18.86
C ALA A 92 12.82 -5.53 18.91
N ASP A 93 13.97 -4.87 19.07
CA ASP A 93 14.08 -3.42 19.05
C ASP A 93 13.73 -2.83 17.67
N GLU A 94 14.14 -3.48 16.57
CA GLU A 94 13.77 -3.09 15.20
C GLU A 94 12.26 -3.18 14.97
N ILE A 95 11.63 -4.26 15.45
CA ILE A 95 10.18 -4.48 15.34
C ILE A 95 9.43 -3.37 16.07
N GLU A 96 9.84 -3.02 17.29
CA GLU A 96 9.20 -1.94 18.04
C GLU A 96 9.39 -0.58 17.35
N HIS A 97 10.59 -0.33 16.82
CA HIS A 97 10.88 0.86 16.03
C HIS A 97 10.00 0.95 14.78
N PHE A 98 9.88 -0.15 14.02
CA PHE A 98 9.02 -0.25 12.86
C PHE A 98 7.57 0.06 13.21
N LYS A 99 7.00 -0.59 14.23
CA LYS A 99 5.61 -0.36 14.67
C LYS A 99 5.35 1.10 15.02
N LYS A 100 6.28 1.77 15.71
CA LYS A 100 6.19 3.20 16.03
C LYS A 100 6.17 4.07 14.78
N ILE A 101 7.05 3.82 13.81
CA ILE A 101 7.09 4.61 12.57
C ILE A 101 5.86 4.34 11.71
N GLN A 102 5.47 3.08 11.55
CA GLN A 102 4.28 2.64 10.82
C GLN A 102 3.01 3.36 11.32
N LEU A 103 2.84 3.48 12.64
CA LEU A 103 1.75 4.26 13.25
C LEU A 103 1.86 5.76 12.95
N ARG A 104 3.05 6.35 13.09
CA ARG A 104 3.28 7.78 12.83
C ARG A 104 3.01 8.16 11.38
N VAL A 105 3.48 7.36 10.43
CA VAL A 105 3.27 7.57 9.00
C VAL A 105 1.80 7.40 8.65
N SER A 106 1.16 6.34 9.15
CA SER A 106 -0.27 6.11 8.93
C SER A 106 -1.11 7.28 9.43
N TYR A 107 -0.86 7.74 10.66
CA TYR A 107 -1.54 8.89 11.24
C TYR A 107 -1.32 10.17 10.42
N PHE A 108 -0.07 10.46 10.06
CA PHE A 108 0.26 11.65 9.27
C PHE A 108 -0.46 11.66 7.92
N CYS A 109 -0.43 10.54 7.19
CA CYS A 109 -1.11 10.42 5.90
C CYS A 109 -2.63 10.47 6.04
N ASP A 110 -3.21 9.88 7.10
CA ASP A 110 -4.63 10.02 7.40
C ASP A 110 -5.03 11.47 7.67
N GLN A 111 -4.26 12.20 8.48
CA GLN A 111 -4.56 13.61 8.75
C GLN A 111 -4.51 14.44 7.46
N LEU A 112 -3.51 14.23 6.59
CA LEU A 112 -3.43 14.89 5.29
C LEU A 112 -4.60 14.52 4.37
N SER A 113 -4.99 13.25 4.31
CA SER A 113 -6.06 12.80 3.42
C SER A 113 -7.43 13.38 3.80
N HIS A 114 -7.61 13.76 5.07
CA HIS A 114 -8.79 14.47 5.60
C HIS A 114 -8.66 16.01 5.61
N GLY A 115 -7.56 16.59 5.13
CA GLY A 115 -7.33 18.04 5.14
C GLY A 115 -7.13 18.65 6.51
N SER A 116 -6.64 17.87 7.46
CA SER A 116 -6.36 18.32 8.83
C SER A 116 -5.10 19.18 8.90
N CYS A 117 -5.22 20.34 9.54
CA CYS A 117 -4.12 21.25 9.81
C CYS A 117 -3.25 20.87 11.01
N ASN A 118 -3.54 19.74 11.67
CA ASN A 118 -2.81 19.30 12.87
C ASN A 118 -1.43 18.74 12.53
N VAL A 119 -1.15 18.49 11.26
CA VAL A 119 0.13 17.98 10.77
C VAL A 119 0.81 19.00 9.86
N GLY A 120 2.14 19.06 9.94
CA GLY A 120 2.95 19.95 9.09
C GLY A 120 3.01 19.48 7.63
N PRO A 121 3.74 20.22 6.76
CA PRO A 121 3.85 19.88 5.34
C PRO A 121 4.65 18.60 5.08
N LYS A 122 5.47 18.16 6.05
CA LYS A 122 6.25 16.94 6.01
C LYS A 122 6.46 16.37 7.41
N LEU A 123 6.53 15.05 7.50
CA LEU A 123 6.97 14.30 8.67
C LEU A 123 8.40 13.81 8.43
N THR A 124 9.31 14.14 9.34
CA THR A 124 10.71 13.64 9.29
C THR A 124 10.85 12.40 10.17
N ILE A 125 11.35 11.32 9.57
CA ILE A 125 11.81 10.13 10.26
C ILE A 125 13.33 10.22 10.35
N GLN A 126 13.84 10.25 11.57
CA GLN A 126 15.27 10.36 11.83
C GLN A 126 15.98 9.06 11.47
N GLU A 127 17.26 9.17 11.12
CA GLU A 127 18.14 8.01 10.96
C GLU A 127 18.20 7.22 12.26
N SER A 128 18.22 5.90 12.12
CA SER A 128 18.31 4.95 13.23
C SER A 128 19.39 3.91 12.94
N LYS A 129 19.56 2.95 13.85
CA LYS A 129 20.46 1.82 13.65
C LYS A 129 20.09 0.98 12.42
N TRP A 130 18.80 0.88 12.09
CA TRP A 130 18.31 -0.04 11.06
C TRP A 130 18.06 0.62 9.72
N ASP A 131 17.90 1.95 9.68
CA ASP A 131 17.46 2.65 8.48
C ASP A 131 17.99 4.09 8.39
N LYS A 132 18.28 4.50 7.14
CA LYS A 132 18.57 5.90 6.83
C LYS A 132 17.31 6.74 7.01
N GLY A 133 17.47 7.93 7.59
CA GLY A 133 16.36 8.87 7.77
C GLY A 133 15.69 9.23 6.45
N PHE A 134 14.38 9.48 6.49
CA PHE A 134 13.59 9.87 5.31
C PHE A 134 12.47 10.84 5.70
N TYR A 135 11.88 11.49 4.70
CA TYR A 135 10.72 12.34 4.90
C TYR A 135 9.48 11.73 4.25
N VAL A 136 8.34 11.99 4.88
CA VAL A 136 7.00 11.67 4.40
C VAL A 136 6.30 13.00 4.13
N ASP A 137 5.96 13.24 2.88
CA ASP A 137 5.25 14.42 2.43
C ASP A 137 3.90 14.03 1.81
N LYS A 138 3.18 15.01 1.27
CA LYS A 138 1.91 14.76 0.59
C LYS A 138 2.03 13.78 -0.59
N ASP A 139 3.16 13.77 -1.29
CA ASP A 139 3.39 12.93 -2.47
C ASP A 139 3.64 11.48 -2.06
N PHE A 140 4.34 11.28 -0.94
CA PHE A 140 4.44 9.99 -0.29
C PHE A 140 3.04 9.50 0.12
N CYS A 141 2.26 10.33 0.81
CA CYS A 141 0.97 9.91 1.33
C CYS A 141 -0.05 9.57 0.23
N LEU A 142 -0.04 10.27 -0.90
CA LEU A 142 -0.86 9.88 -2.06
C LEU A 142 -0.54 8.46 -2.53
N ARG A 143 0.75 8.11 -2.63
CA ARG A 143 1.18 6.76 -3.03
C ARG A 143 0.86 5.73 -1.96
N PHE A 144 1.05 6.09 -0.69
CA PHE A 144 0.78 5.25 0.47
C PHE A 144 -0.72 4.89 0.58
N ASP A 145 -1.62 5.81 0.22
CA ASP A 145 -3.07 5.57 0.25
C ASP A 145 -3.63 4.92 -1.03
N ARG A 146 -2.82 4.77 -2.09
CA ARG A 146 -3.26 4.26 -3.40
C ARG A 146 -3.77 2.81 -3.29
N GLU A 147 -4.99 2.58 -3.79
CA GLU A 147 -5.57 1.23 -3.83
C GLU A 147 -5.07 0.41 -5.03
N LEU A 148 -5.08 -0.92 -4.87
CA LEU A 148 -4.76 -1.90 -5.92
C LEU A 148 -5.60 -1.72 -7.19
N LYS A 149 -6.83 -1.20 -7.07
CA LYS A 149 -7.70 -0.92 -8.23
C LYS A 149 -7.03 0.02 -9.24
N CYS A 150 -6.28 1.02 -8.76
CA CYS A 150 -5.57 1.91 -9.66
C CYS A 150 -4.48 1.13 -10.42
N GLU A 151 -3.72 0.27 -9.75
CA GLU A 151 -2.67 -0.54 -10.38
C GLU A 151 -3.22 -1.43 -11.49
N TYR A 152 -4.35 -2.11 -11.25
CA TYR A 152 -4.99 -2.95 -12.28
C TYR A 152 -5.37 -2.14 -13.51
N VAL A 153 -5.92 -0.95 -13.33
CA VAL A 153 -6.31 -0.07 -14.44
C VAL A 153 -5.07 0.42 -15.19
N LEU A 154 -4.02 0.84 -14.49
CA LEU A 154 -2.77 1.30 -15.11
C LEU A 154 -2.05 0.17 -15.85
N ALA A 155 -2.02 -1.04 -15.30
CA ALA A 155 -1.44 -2.21 -15.95
C ALA A 155 -2.22 -2.58 -17.23
N ALA A 156 -3.55 -2.57 -17.17
CA ALA A 156 -4.38 -2.81 -18.35
C ALA A 156 -4.16 -1.75 -19.43
N GLU A 157 -4.09 -0.46 -19.06
CA GLU A 157 -3.76 0.63 -19.99
C GLU A 157 -2.40 0.42 -20.67
N ARG A 158 -1.37 0.05 -19.93
CA ARG A 158 -0.03 -0.25 -20.48
C ARG A 158 -0.09 -1.39 -21.50
N GLN A 159 -0.72 -2.50 -21.13
CA GLN A 159 -0.84 -3.65 -22.01
C GLN A 159 -1.60 -3.31 -23.29
N ALA A 160 -2.73 -2.61 -23.17
CA ALA A 160 -3.54 -2.21 -24.32
C ALA A 160 -2.80 -1.26 -25.27
N ARG A 161 -1.88 -0.42 -24.76
CA ARG A 161 -1.00 0.41 -25.62
C ARG A 161 0.03 -0.42 -26.37
N VAL A 162 0.66 -1.40 -25.70
CA VAL A 162 1.62 -2.31 -26.33
C VAL A 162 0.95 -3.12 -27.45
N GLU A 163 -0.31 -3.49 -27.25
CA GLU A 163 -1.13 -4.20 -28.24
C GLU A 163 -1.83 -3.28 -29.25
N GLU A 164 -1.55 -1.97 -29.23
CA GLU A 164 -2.11 -0.98 -30.15
C GLU A 164 -3.66 -0.97 -30.22
N TRP A 165 -4.32 -1.21 -29.08
CA TRP A 165 -5.79 -1.22 -29.04
C TRP A 165 -6.36 0.13 -29.47
N PRO A 166 -7.46 0.12 -30.27
CA PRO A 166 -8.08 1.35 -30.69
C PRO A 166 -8.67 2.07 -29.48
N VAL A 167 -8.38 3.37 -29.36
CA VAL A 167 -9.07 4.23 -28.39
C VAL A 167 -10.55 4.25 -28.74
N THR A 168 -11.37 3.51 -28.01
CA THR A 168 -12.82 3.48 -28.21
C THR A 168 -13.41 4.83 -27.79
N LYS A 169 -13.41 5.79 -28.72
CA LYS A 169 -14.09 7.07 -28.54
C LYS A 169 -15.59 6.84 -28.36
N LYS A 170 -16.09 7.15 -27.18
CA LYS A 170 -17.17 8.14 -27.07
C LYS A 170 -16.61 9.19 -26.11
N ILE A 171 -16.58 10.47 -26.44
CA ILE A 171 -17.75 11.32 -26.28
C ILE A 171 -17.56 12.63 -27.06
N LYS A 172 -18.69 13.14 -27.54
CA LYS A 172 -18.97 14.49 -28.08
C LYS A 172 -18.17 15.57 -27.37
N GLU A 173 -17.88 16.66 -28.05
CA GLU A 173 -17.31 17.91 -27.51
C GLU A 173 -17.97 18.35 -26.20
N ILE A 174 -17.58 17.74 -25.08
CA ILE A 174 -17.87 18.27 -23.77
C ILE A 174 -16.91 19.44 -23.63
N ARG A 175 -17.44 20.63 -23.32
CA ARG A 175 -16.63 21.71 -22.77
C ARG A 175 -16.06 21.22 -21.44
N ILE A 176 -14.90 20.56 -21.49
CA ILE A 176 -14.23 20.13 -20.27
C ILE A 176 -13.53 21.38 -19.72
N GLU A 177 -14.18 22.07 -18.78
CA GLU A 177 -13.57 23.19 -18.04
C GLU A 177 -12.32 22.77 -17.25
N ASN A 178 -12.13 21.45 -17.08
CA ASN A 178 -11.03 20.84 -16.35
C ASN A 178 -9.97 20.23 -17.29
N GLU A 179 -8.87 20.94 -17.48
CA GLU A 179 -7.73 20.59 -18.35
C GLU A 179 -7.09 19.23 -18.02
N ALA A 180 -6.98 18.84 -16.74
CA ALA A 180 -6.49 17.51 -16.38
C ALA A 180 -7.47 16.42 -16.83
N ARG A 181 -8.77 16.63 -16.66
CA ARG A 181 -9.79 15.69 -17.14
C ARG A 181 -9.76 15.58 -18.66
N ALA A 182 -9.51 16.67 -19.39
CA ALA A 182 -9.34 16.65 -20.83
C ALA A 182 -8.10 15.87 -21.27
N ILE A 183 -6.97 16.06 -20.59
CA ILE A 183 -5.73 15.32 -20.87
C ILE A 183 -5.91 13.82 -20.57
N ILE A 184 -6.54 13.48 -19.45
CA ILE A 184 -6.86 12.09 -19.11
C ILE A 184 -7.75 11.51 -20.21
N GLN A 185 -8.87 12.17 -20.54
CA GLN A 185 -9.81 11.72 -21.57
C GLN A 185 -9.18 11.54 -22.96
N LYS A 186 -8.23 12.41 -23.33
CA LYS A 186 -7.52 12.29 -24.61
C LYS A 186 -6.62 11.07 -24.66
N ASN A 187 -6.06 10.67 -23.52
CA ASN A 187 -5.04 9.63 -23.47
C ASN A 187 -5.56 8.27 -22.99
N CYS A 188 -6.65 8.20 -22.22
CA CYS A 188 -7.14 6.93 -21.68
C CYS A 188 -7.75 5.99 -22.72
N LEU A 189 -7.42 4.71 -22.60
CA LEU A 189 -8.06 3.61 -23.33
C LEU A 189 -9.28 3.10 -22.56
N PHE A 190 -9.19 3.03 -21.23
CA PHE A 190 -10.24 2.60 -20.32
C PHE A 190 -10.76 3.79 -19.49
N CYS A 191 -11.19 4.85 -20.16
CA CYS A 191 -11.62 6.11 -19.53
C CYS A 191 -12.71 5.96 -18.48
N GLU A 192 -13.66 5.05 -18.70
CA GLU A 192 -14.70 4.74 -17.73
C GLU A 192 -14.07 4.21 -16.43
N ARG A 193 -13.12 3.28 -16.56
CA ARG A 193 -12.43 2.69 -15.41
C ARG A 193 -11.59 3.71 -14.65
N THR A 194 -10.91 4.60 -15.35
CA THR A 194 -10.11 5.66 -14.71
C THR A 194 -10.94 6.78 -14.10
N GLN A 195 -12.15 7.05 -14.62
CA GLN A 195 -12.98 8.18 -14.18
C GLN A 195 -14.07 7.83 -13.16
N TYR A 196 -14.48 6.56 -13.03
CA TYR A 196 -15.43 6.11 -12.02
C TYR A 196 -14.79 5.80 -10.65
N GLY A 197 -13.64 6.41 -10.35
CA GLY A 197 -13.03 6.37 -9.01
C GLY A 197 -12.11 5.19 -8.72
N MET A 198 -11.73 4.37 -9.72
CA MET A 198 -10.74 3.31 -9.49
C MET A 198 -9.30 3.84 -9.39
N CYS A 199 -9.02 5.02 -9.95
CA CYS A 199 -7.73 5.69 -9.79
C CYS A 199 -7.92 7.21 -9.66
N LEU A 200 -7.10 7.87 -8.84
CA LEU A 200 -7.14 9.33 -8.75
C LEU A 200 -6.56 9.95 -10.02
N SER A 201 -7.07 11.13 -10.41
CA SER A 201 -6.56 11.86 -11.59
C SER A 201 -5.06 12.15 -11.49
N VAL A 202 -4.56 12.46 -10.30
CA VAL A 202 -3.13 12.72 -10.07
C VAL A 202 -2.28 11.47 -10.29
N ASP A 203 -2.76 10.29 -9.88
CA ASP A 203 -2.05 9.02 -10.09
C ASP A 203 -2.00 8.66 -11.57
N TYR A 204 -3.11 8.87 -12.28
CA TYR A 204 -3.15 8.65 -13.73
C TYR A 204 -2.24 9.63 -14.48
N LEU A 205 -2.18 10.90 -14.08
CA LEU A 205 -1.24 11.87 -14.66
C LEU A 205 0.22 11.49 -14.40
N ASN A 206 0.55 11.00 -13.19
CA ASN A 206 1.88 10.48 -12.88
C ASN A 206 2.24 9.30 -13.78
N TYR A 207 1.29 8.41 -14.05
CA TYR A 207 1.44 7.32 -15.01
C TYR A 207 1.77 7.85 -16.41
N LEU A 208 0.95 8.76 -16.97
CA LEU A 208 1.18 9.32 -18.30
C LEU A 208 2.57 9.94 -18.43
N ALA A 209 3.07 10.59 -17.37
CA ALA A 209 4.40 11.20 -17.39
C ALA A 209 5.53 10.19 -17.23
N THR A 210 5.31 9.10 -16.49
CA THR A 210 6.29 8.02 -16.31
C THR A 210 6.52 7.28 -17.61
N ASP A 211 5.44 7.06 -18.38
CA ASP A 211 5.46 6.39 -19.66
C ASP A 211 5.66 7.37 -20.84
N GLU A 212 6.13 8.60 -20.54
CA GLU A 212 6.50 9.65 -21.51
C GLU A 212 5.38 10.11 -22.49
N ILE A 213 4.12 9.80 -22.18
CA ILE A 213 2.94 10.25 -22.94
C ILE A 213 2.71 11.76 -22.75
N ILE A 214 3.06 12.30 -21.58
CA ILE A 214 3.14 13.74 -21.30
C ILE A 214 4.50 14.09 -20.71
N SER A 215 4.96 15.33 -20.86
CA SER A 215 6.22 15.76 -20.26
C SER A 215 6.13 15.93 -18.74
N LYS A 216 7.28 15.83 -18.05
CA LYS A 216 7.37 16.05 -16.59
C LYS A 216 7.04 17.50 -16.21
N GLU A 217 7.37 18.46 -17.08
CA GLU A 217 7.02 19.86 -16.96
C GLU A 217 5.50 20.03 -16.99
N ARG A 218 4.85 19.35 -17.95
CA ARG A 218 3.40 19.36 -18.07
C ARG A 218 2.72 18.72 -16.86
N LEU A 219 3.26 17.62 -16.36
CA LEU A 219 2.80 17.02 -15.10
C LEU A 219 2.90 18.03 -13.94
N LYS A 220 4.01 18.77 -13.82
CA LYS A 220 4.22 19.75 -12.75
C LYS A 220 3.15 20.84 -12.76
N GLU A 221 2.83 21.39 -13.94
CA GLU A 221 1.75 22.37 -14.13
C GLU A 221 0.39 21.82 -13.68
N LEU A 222 0.05 20.62 -14.13
CA LEU A 222 -1.23 19.98 -13.80
C LEU A 222 -1.33 19.62 -12.32
N ARG A 223 -0.23 19.16 -11.69
CA ARG A 223 -0.20 18.82 -10.27
C ARG A 223 -0.48 20.03 -9.37
N VAL A 224 -0.02 21.23 -9.74
CA VAL A 224 -0.33 22.46 -8.97
C VAL A 224 -1.84 22.71 -8.94
N LYS A 225 -2.53 22.48 -10.07
CA LYS A 225 -3.95 22.80 -10.24
C LYS A 225 -4.90 21.69 -9.77
N TYR A 226 -4.45 20.43 -9.78
CA TYR A 226 -5.32 19.26 -9.64
C TYR A 226 -4.87 18.23 -8.59
N TYR A 227 -3.93 18.61 -7.72
CA TYR A 227 -3.69 17.87 -6.48
C TYR A 227 -5.01 17.74 -5.69
N PRO A 228 -5.32 16.57 -5.07
CA PRO A 228 -6.50 16.45 -4.23
C PRO A 228 -6.55 17.57 -3.20
N LYS A 229 -7.67 18.31 -3.16
CA LYS A 229 -7.82 19.50 -2.31
C LYS A 229 -7.54 19.21 -0.84
N SER A 230 -7.88 18.01 -0.36
CA SER A 230 -7.60 17.58 1.00
C SER A 230 -6.11 17.64 1.35
N TYR A 231 -5.22 17.40 0.39
CA TYR A 231 -3.79 17.46 0.61
C TYR A 231 -3.17 18.84 0.35
N ASN A 232 -3.96 19.80 -0.14
CA ASN A 232 -3.57 21.20 -0.24
C ASN A 232 -3.98 21.89 1.06
N LEU A 233 -3.12 21.75 2.07
CA LEU A 233 -3.28 22.40 3.37
C LEU A 233 -3.36 23.93 3.17
N HIS A 234 -4.57 24.48 3.14
CA HIS A 234 -4.82 25.92 3.26
C HIS A 234 -4.91 26.33 4.74
N CYS A 235 -3.96 25.84 5.53
CA CYS A 235 -3.87 26.13 6.95
C CYS A 235 -3.27 27.52 7.10
N LYS A 236 -4.13 28.52 7.33
CA LYS A 236 -3.65 29.85 7.74
C LYS A 236 -2.84 29.66 9.01
N GLY A 237 -1.58 30.11 9.00
CA GLY A 237 -0.73 30.10 10.19
C GLY A 237 -1.46 30.76 11.35
N LYS A 238 -1.51 30.07 12.49
CA LYS A 238 -1.69 30.74 13.78
C LYS A 238 -0.32 31.09 14.31
#